data_AF-A0A6I3Z7V2-F1
#
_entry.id   AF-A0A6I3Z7V2-F1
#
_cell.length_a   1.000
_cell.length_b   1.000
_cell.length_c   1.000
_cell.angle_alpha   90.00
_cell.angle_beta   90.00
_cell.angle_gamma   90.00
#
_symmetry.space_group_name_H-M   'P 1'
#
loop_
_entity.id
_entity.type
_entity.pdbx_description
1 polymer ?
#
loop_
_entity_poly.entity_id
_entity_poly.type
_entity_poly.pdbx_seq_one_letter_code
_entity_poly.pdbx_strand_id
1 'polypeptide(L)'
;MNPIRLAALATAVVLAATGCSVDSAGKDDNAVNVVIGYQSKTINTVTAGTLLRAQGYLEHRLSDISAKTGKKYHVEWQDYDTGAPITAQMVAEKIDIGSMGDYPLLINGSKTQSNERAKTELVAATGSSPTGALNMVVVSPDSPVQSLNELAGQKVSASVGSAGHGTLVRALSKIGIDPKTGVEVLNQQPQIGSSALESGQVKALSQFVAWPGALVFQNKARLLYDGAELNYPTWHGVVVRRAYAAAHPEVLDAFLQAQLDATDFLNTKPLEASKIVAQGSSLPQEVVYLYNGPGGTRFDATLKPSLVDALKGDVPYLKSIGDFADLDVNAFVQDGPLRTALTERGRDYNTEVARTANPSLVHGTDPVCNVPVDNPALAGELWLDGADTTQPAANPTCLLKAVRAAEAKGAKVRAAYVPDAELGTRWLADKSVWVQQGTDFLPFDTAAGAHRYQTAHPGSAVVTYQQALVGVA
;
A
#
# COMPACT_ATOMS: atom_id res chain seq x y z
N MET A 1 71.47 -28.10 11.97
CA MET A 1 72.61 -28.51 11.13
C MET A 1 72.25 -29.80 10.42
N ASN A 2 71.88 -29.75 9.14
CA ASN A 2 72.44 -30.57 8.05
C ASN A 2 71.60 -30.35 6.77
N PRO A 3 72.21 -29.93 5.65
CA PRO A 3 71.50 -29.62 4.42
C PRO A 3 71.71 -30.70 3.32
N ILE A 4 71.00 -30.48 2.20
CA ILE A 4 71.27 -30.91 0.82
C ILE A 4 70.52 -32.16 0.29
N ARG A 5 69.37 -31.86 -0.34
CA ARG A 5 68.96 -32.08 -1.75
C ARG A 5 69.37 -33.39 -2.46
N LEU A 6 68.38 -34.10 -3.05
CA LEU A 6 68.11 -34.08 -4.50
C LEU A 6 66.80 -34.82 -4.91
N ALA A 7 66.00 -34.13 -5.70
CA ALA A 7 65.26 -34.53 -6.91
C ALA A 7 64.21 -35.69 -6.96
N ALA A 8 62.98 -35.24 -7.28
CA ALA A 8 62.07 -35.70 -8.35
C ALA A 8 61.32 -37.05 -8.24
N LEU A 9 59.98 -36.99 -8.19
CA LEU A 9 59.12 -37.25 -9.36
C LEU A 9 57.65 -36.88 -9.06
N ALA A 10 56.95 -36.43 -10.10
CA ALA A 10 55.56 -36.00 -10.07
C ALA A 10 54.56 -37.15 -9.94
N THR A 11 53.44 -36.89 -9.27
CA THR A 11 52.20 -37.63 -9.53
C THR A 11 51.02 -36.67 -9.42
N ALA A 12 50.45 -36.31 -10.57
CA ALA A 12 49.18 -35.62 -10.65
C ALA A 12 48.06 -36.63 -10.33
N VAL A 13 47.26 -36.35 -9.31
CA VAL A 13 46.01 -37.07 -9.05
C VAL A 13 44.86 -36.14 -9.43
N VAL A 14 44.16 -36.53 -10.49
CA VAL A 14 42.87 -35.96 -10.88
C VAL A 14 41.81 -36.52 -9.92
N LEU A 15 41.23 -35.66 -9.08
CA LEU A 15 39.97 -35.98 -8.38
C LEU A 15 38.83 -35.28 -9.11
N ALA A 16 38.06 -36.06 -9.85
CA ALA A 16 36.73 -35.68 -10.32
C ALA A 16 35.80 -35.60 -9.11
N ALA A 17 35.44 -34.38 -8.69
CA ALA A 17 34.36 -34.15 -7.75
C ALA A 17 33.04 -34.07 -8.54
N THR A 18 32.23 -35.12 -8.44
CA THR A 18 30.84 -35.17 -8.88
C THR A 18 30.04 -34.09 -8.16
N GLY A 19 29.58 -33.10 -8.93
CA GLY A 19 28.61 -32.11 -8.47
C GLY A 19 27.25 -32.78 -8.25
N CYS A 20 26.83 -32.89 -7.00
CA CYS A 20 25.43 -33.11 -6.68
C CYS A 20 24.69 -31.77 -6.85
N SER A 21 24.08 -31.59 -8.02
CA SER A 21 22.93 -30.70 -8.19
C SER A 21 21.86 -31.17 -7.23
N VAL A 22 21.47 -30.32 -6.28
CA VAL A 22 20.30 -30.58 -5.45
C VAL A 22 19.11 -30.16 -6.32
N ASP A 23 18.68 -31.06 -7.18
CA ASP A 23 17.48 -30.90 -7.98
C ASP A 23 16.27 -30.75 -7.07
N SER A 24 15.50 -29.71 -7.41
CA SER A 24 14.18 -29.38 -6.89
C SER A 24 13.37 -30.63 -6.55
N ALA A 25 13.00 -30.77 -5.28
CA ALA A 25 12.06 -31.79 -4.85
C ALA A 25 10.72 -31.58 -5.59
N GLY A 26 10.42 -32.49 -6.53
CA GLY A 26 9.09 -32.88 -7.00
C GLY A 26 8.17 -31.78 -7.52
N LYS A 27 8.41 -31.26 -8.72
CA LYS A 27 7.31 -30.73 -9.56
C LYS A 27 6.61 -31.91 -10.22
N ASP A 28 5.32 -32.09 -9.97
CA ASP A 28 4.48 -33.01 -10.76
C ASP A 28 4.39 -32.39 -12.17
N ASP A 29 5.06 -32.98 -13.16
CA ASP A 29 5.11 -32.48 -14.54
C ASP A 29 3.71 -32.35 -15.18
N ASN A 30 2.67 -32.91 -14.56
CA ASN A 30 1.27 -32.82 -14.99
C ASN A 30 0.44 -31.72 -14.29
N ALA A 31 1.03 -30.91 -13.40
CA ALA A 31 0.32 -29.81 -12.73
C ALA A 31 0.56 -28.46 -13.43
N VAL A 32 -0.51 -27.67 -13.57
CA VAL A 32 -0.42 -26.27 -14.00
C VAL A 32 0.12 -25.45 -12.83
N ASN A 33 1.31 -24.88 -13.00
CA ASN A 33 1.89 -23.99 -12.00
C ASN A 33 1.28 -22.59 -12.13
N VAL A 34 0.98 -21.97 -10.99
CA VAL A 34 0.49 -20.59 -10.88
C VAL A 34 1.42 -19.86 -9.91
N VAL A 35 2.27 -18.97 -10.42
CA VAL A 35 3.18 -18.19 -9.58
C VAL A 35 2.67 -16.76 -9.43
N ILE A 36 2.39 -16.36 -8.18
CA ILE A 36 1.88 -15.03 -7.85
C ILE A 36 2.96 -14.23 -7.10
N GLY A 37 3.34 -13.09 -7.67
CA GLY A 37 4.15 -12.08 -7.01
C GLY A 37 3.27 -11.09 -6.24
N TYR A 38 3.47 -11.00 -4.93
CA TYR A 38 2.74 -10.06 -4.08
C TYR A 38 3.67 -9.36 -3.09
N GLN A 39 3.15 -8.36 -2.38
CA GLN A 39 3.91 -7.59 -1.39
C GLN A 39 3.20 -7.66 -0.03
N SER A 40 3.68 -8.51 0.89
CA SER A 40 2.95 -8.84 2.12
C SER A 40 2.70 -7.65 3.04
N LYS A 41 3.60 -6.66 3.01
CA LYS A 41 3.58 -5.44 3.84
C LYS A 41 3.02 -4.21 3.13
N THR A 42 2.64 -4.34 1.86
CA THR A 42 1.95 -3.30 1.10
C THR A 42 0.44 -3.50 1.26
N ILE A 43 -0.10 -2.94 2.33
CA ILE A 43 -1.47 -3.15 2.79
C ILE A 43 -2.57 -2.78 1.76
N ASN A 44 -2.25 -1.95 0.77
CA ASN A 44 -3.11 -1.54 -0.34
C ASN A 44 -3.23 -2.60 -1.45
N THR A 45 -2.41 -3.66 -1.45
CA THR A 45 -2.51 -4.80 -2.38
C THR A 45 -3.12 -6.05 -1.75
N VAL A 46 -3.61 -5.98 -0.51
CA VAL A 46 -3.98 -7.17 0.28
C VAL A 46 -5.05 -8.05 -0.38
N THR A 47 -5.95 -7.46 -1.17
CA THR A 47 -7.02 -8.19 -1.86
C THR A 47 -6.53 -9.03 -3.04
N ALA A 48 -5.28 -8.82 -3.50
CA ALA A 48 -4.59 -9.62 -4.50
C ALA A 48 -3.27 -10.21 -3.94
N GLY A 49 -3.18 -10.36 -2.61
CA GLY A 49 -1.98 -10.75 -1.89
C GLY A 49 -2.31 -11.31 -0.52
N THR A 50 -1.87 -10.64 0.55
CA THR A 50 -1.90 -11.16 1.93
C THR A 50 -3.26 -11.69 2.37
N LEU A 51 -4.36 -10.97 2.12
CA LEU A 51 -5.69 -11.38 2.55
C LEU A 51 -6.23 -12.53 1.69
N LEU A 52 -6.11 -12.42 0.37
CA LEU A 52 -6.53 -13.47 -0.58
C LEU A 52 -5.82 -14.79 -0.25
N ARG A 53 -4.49 -14.74 -0.08
CA ARG A 53 -3.65 -15.89 0.28
C ARG A 53 -4.03 -16.48 1.63
N ALA A 54 -4.18 -15.66 2.66
CA ALA A 54 -4.49 -16.15 4.01
C ALA A 54 -5.87 -16.83 4.09
N GLN A 55 -6.82 -16.42 3.25
CA GLN A 55 -8.14 -17.03 3.14
C GLN A 55 -8.15 -18.29 2.26
N GLY A 56 -7.08 -18.56 1.50
CA GLY A 56 -7.01 -19.69 0.58
C GLY A 56 -8.00 -19.62 -0.58
N TYR A 57 -8.48 -18.40 -0.93
CA TYR A 57 -9.57 -18.26 -1.90
C TYR A 57 -9.20 -18.78 -3.29
N LEU A 58 -7.96 -18.56 -3.75
CA LEU A 58 -7.50 -19.07 -5.04
C LEU A 58 -7.39 -20.60 -5.02
N GLU A 59 -6.77 -21.15 -3.99
CA GLU A 59 -6.56 -22.59 -3.83
C GLU A 59 -7.89 -23.35 -3.78
N HIS A 60 -8.88 -22.84 -3.06
CA HIS A 60 -10.23 -23.43 -3.02
C HIS A 60 -10.89 -23.41 -4.41
N ARG A 61 -10.82 -22.29 -5.14
CA ARG A 61 -11.41 -22.17 -6.49
C ARG A 61 -10.72 -23.09 -7.50
N LEU A 62 -9.40 -23.20 -7.46
CA LEU A 62 -8.66 -24.14 -8.30
C LEU A 62 -8.95 -25.59 -7.93
N SER A 63 -9.15 -25.90 -6.65
CA SER A 63 -9.58 -27.23 -6.19
C SER A 63 -10.96 -27.61 -6.75
N ASP A 64 -11.91 -26.67 -6.81
CA ASP A 64 -13.21 -26.89 -7.43
C ASP A 64 -13.11 -27.18 -8.93
N ILE A 65 -12.18 -26.51 -9.64
CA ILE A 65 -11.88 -26.78 -11.04
C ILE A 65 -11.23 -28.16 -11.19
N SER A 66 -10.30 -28.51 -10.30
CA SER A 66 -9.67 -29.83 -10.26
C SER A 66 -10.70 -30.95 -10.08
N ALA A 67 -11.65 -30.79 -9.17
CA ALA A 67 -12.71 -31.78 -8.95
C ALA A 67 -13.60 -32.01 -10.18
N LYS A 68 -13.81 -30.96 -11.00
CA LYS A 68 -14.64 -31.02 -12.21
C LYS A 68 -13.90 -31.54 -13.44
N THR A 69 -12.61 -31.25 -13.56
CA THR A 69 -11.85 -31.44 -14.80
C THR A 69 -10.72 -32.46 -14.70
N GLY A 70 -10.32 -32.86 -13.48
CA GLY A 70 -9.14 -33.68 -13.23
C GLY A 70 -7.79 -32.95 -13.42
N LYS A 71 -7.79 -31.68 -13.85
CA LYS A 71 -6.57 -30.87 -13.93
C LYS A 71 -6.03 -30.60 -12.54
N LYS A 72 -4.71 -30.65 -12.36
CA LYS A 72 -4.04 -30.30 -11.11
C LYS A 72 -3.43 -28.91 -11.21
N TYR A 73 -3.46 -28.16 -10.11
CA TYR A 73 -2.85 -26.84 -10.01
C TYR A 73 -1.89 -26.79 -8.83
N HIS A 74 -0.78 -26.07 -9.00
CA HIS A 74 0.16 -25.77 -7.92
C HIS A 74 0.32 -24.26 -7.81
N VAL A 75 -0.09 -23.70 -6.67
CA VAL A 75 -0.02 -22.27 -6.41
C VAL A 75 1.24 -21.95 -5.60
N GLU A 76 2.08 -21.07 -6.14
CA GLU A 76 3.27 -20.55 -5.47
C GLU A 76 3.10 -19.05 -5.22
N TRP A 77 3.15 -18.64 -3.97
CA TRP A 77 3.14 -17.23 -3.57
C TRP A 77 4.55 -16.76 -3.28
N GLN A 78 5.02 -15.76 -4.02
CA GLN A 78 6.33 -15.15 -3.84
C GLN A 78 6.17 -13.73 -3.28
N ASP A 79 6.72 -13.52 -2.09
CA ASP A 79 6.65 -12.24 -1.38
C ASP A 79 7.84 -11.34 -1.72
N TYR A 80 7.57 -10.06 -1.94
CA TYR A 80 8.55 -9.04 -2.29
C TYR A 80 8.31 -7.71 -1.57
N ASP A 81 9.38 -6.96 -1.33
CA ASP A 81 9.28 -5.67 -0.64
C ASP A 81 8.75 -4.54 -1.52
N THR A 82 8.97 -4.61 -2.84
CA THR A 82 8.55 -3.58 -3.80
C THR A 82 8.07 -4.21 -5.12
N GLY A 83 7.45 -3.43 -6.00
CA GLY A 83 7.05 -3.91 -7.34
C GLY A 83 8.21 -4.14 -8.31
N ALA A 84 9.35 -3.49 -8.11
CA ALA A 84 10.53 -3.64 -8.96
C ALA A 84 11.06 -5.10 -9.07
N PRO A 85 11.26 -5.85 -7.97
CA PRO A 85 11.63 -7.26 -8.06
C PRO A 85 10.53 -8.14 -8.66
N ILE A 86 9.24 -7.85 -8.43
CA ILE A 86 8.15 -8.58 -9.11
C ILE A 86 8.29 -8.40 -10.62
N THR A 87 8.49 -7.17 -11.08
CA THR A 87 8.74 -6.88 -12.50
C THR A 87 9.95 -7.62 -13.05
N ALA A 88 11.07 -7.65 -12.32
CA ALA A 88 12.26 -8.39 -12.75
C ALA A 88 11.97 -9.90 -12.94
N GLN A 89 11.18 -10.50 -12.06
CA GLN A 89 10.80 -11.91 -12.19
C GLN A 89 9.77 -12.16 -13.30
N MET A 90 8.84 -11.23 -13.54
CA MET A 90 7.91 -11.34 -14.67
C MET A 90 8.62 -11.20 -16.02
N VAL A 91 9.60 -10.31 -16.12
CA VAL A 91 10.51 -10.22 -17.29
C VAL A 91 11.25 -11.54 -17.51
N ALA A 92 11.65 -12.21 -16.42
CA ALA A 92 12.29 -13.53 -16.44
C ALA A 92 11.29 -14.70 -16.60
N GLU A 93 9.99 -14.43 -16.84
CA GLU A 93 8.93 -15.43 -17.01
C GLU A 93 8.73 -16.34 -15.78
N LYS A 94 9.14 -15.89 -14.59
CA LYS A 94 9.07 -16.64 -13.31
C LYS A 94 7.84 -16.33 -12.47
N ILE A 95 7.14 -15.25 -12.77
CA ILE A 95 5.88 -14.85 -12.14
C ILE A 95 4.81 -14.73 -13.22
N ASP A 96 3.63 -15.28 -12.96
CA ASP A 96 2.51 -15.31 -13.90
C ASP A 96 1.55 -14.14 -13.65
N ILE A 97 1.26 -13.88 -12.37
CA ILE A 97 0.37 -12.81 -11.90
C ILE A 97 1.13 -11.96 -10.87
N GLY A 98 1.17 -10.65 -11.05
CA GLY A 98 1.85 -9.72 -10.15
C GLY A 98 0.92 -8.65 -9.61
N SER A 99 1.00 -8.36 -8.30
CA SER A 99 0.30 -7.22 -7.68
C SER A 99 1.27 -6.15 -7.20
N MET A 100 1.09 -4.91 -7.67
CA MET A 100 2.00 -3.79 -7.39
C MET A 100 1.35 -2.42 -7.61
N GLY A 101 2.05 -1.34 -7.27
CA GLY A 101 1.60 0.04 -7.45
C GLY A 101 1.63 0.56 -8.90
N ASP A 102 0.88 1.62 -9.15
CA ASP A 102 0.84 2.42 -10.39
C ASP A 102 2.18 2.60 -11.12
N TYR A 103 3.23 3.11 -10.45
CA TYR A 103 4.55 3.28 -11.06
C TYR A 103 5.20 1.96 -11.49
N PRO A 104 5.35 0.94 -10.61
CA PRO A 104 5.89 -0.34 -11.04
C PRO A 104 5.00 -1.09 -12.06
N LEU A 105 3.68 -0.87 -12.09
CA LEU A 105 2.79 -1.40 -13.14
C LEU A 105 3.20 -0.88 -14.52
N LEU A 106 3.46 0.43 -14.65
CA LEU A 106 3.94 1.01 -15.91
C LEU A 106 5.32 0.50 -16.29
N ILE A 107 6.24 0.43 -15.33
CA ILE A 107 7.57 -0.12 -15.56
C ILE A 107 7.46 -1.58 -16.03
N ASN A 108 6.55 -2.35 -15.44
CA ASN A 108 6.27 -3.73 -15.83
C ASN A 108 5.83 -3.81 -17.30
N GLY A 109 4.74 -3.13 -17.67
CA GLY A 109 4.27 -3.11 -19.06
C GLY A 109 5.35 -2.63 -20.04
N SER A 110 6.09 -1.59 -19.68
CA SER A 110 7.17 -1.03 -20.50
C SER A 110 8.31 -2.02 -20.72
N LYS A 111 8.71 -2.79 -19.70
CA LYS A 111 9.83 -3.74 -19.77
C LYS A 111 9.46 -5.10 -20.34
N THR A 112 8.19 -5.51 -20.25
CA THR A 112 7.75 -6.84 -20.72
C THR A 112 7.25 -6.82 -22.17
N GLN A 113 6.79 -5.68 -22.69
CA GLN A 113 6.10 -5.60 -24.00
C GLN A 113 6.92 -6.08 -25.21
N SER A 114 8.24 -6.07 -25.15
CA SER A 114 9.12 -6.49 -26.26
C SER A 114 9.31 -8.00 -26.35
N ASN A 115 8.91 -8.76 -25.33
CA ASN A 115 8.96 -10.23 -25.30
C ASN A 115 7.54 -10.78 -25.16
N GLU A 116 7.00 -11.40 -26.23
CA GLU A 116 5.62 -11.93 -26.24
C GLU A 116 5.32 -12.95 -25.12
N ARG A 117 6.33 -13.66 -24.58
CA ARG A 117 6.11 -14.60 -23.46
C ARG A 117 6.04 -13.89 -22.10
N ALA A 118 6.74 -12.78 -21.96
CA ALA A 118 6.78 -11.98 -20.74
C ALA A 118 5.71 -10.88 -20.72
N LYS A 119 5.26 -10.43 -21.91
CA LYS A 119 4.31 -9.35 -22.10
C LYS A 119 3.10 -9.48 -21.19
N THR A 120 2.81 -8.41 -20.48
CA THR A 120 1.76 -8.36 -19.47
C THR A 120 0.59 -7.47 -19.86
N GLU A 121 -0.56 -7.74 -19.25
CA GLU A 121 -1.77 -6.92 -19.31
C GLU A 121 -2.22 -6.59 -17.89
N LEU A 122 -2.69 -5.36 -17.66
CA LEU A 122 -3.27 -4.91 -16.41
C LEU A 122 -4.76 -5.22 -16.39
N VAL A 123 -5.20 -6.07 -15.46
CA VAL A 123 -6.53 -6.71 -15.50
C VAL A 123 -7.47 -6.31 -14.36
N ALA A 124 -6.93 -5.76 -13.27
CA ALA A 124 -7.73 -5.28 -12.14
C ALA A 124 -6.98 -4.24 -11.30
N ALA A 125 -7.72 -3.37 -10.61
CA ALA A 125 -7.22 -2.56 -9.51
C ALA A 125 -7.29 -3.34 -8.19
N THR A 126 -6.68 -2.84 -7.12
CA THR A 126 -6.73 -3.43 -5.76
C THR A 126 -7.20 -2.38 -4.76
N GLY A 127 -6.29 -1.49 -4.34
CA GLY A 127 -6.53 -0.35 -3.46
C GLY A 127 -6.18 0.97 -4.14
N SER A 128 -6.92 2.03 -3.83
CA SER A 128 -6.70 3.38 -4.38
C SER A 128 -7.00 4.50 -3.37
N SER A 129 -6.37 5.65 -3.59
CA SER A 129 -6.76 6.94 -3.02
C SER A 129 -6.95 7.95 -4.16
N PRO A 130 -8.18 8.49 -4.36
CA PRO A 130 -8.44 9.46 -5.43
C PRO A 130 -7.64 10.76 -5.33
N THR A 131 -7.27 11.17 -4.12
CA THR A 131 -6.53 12.43 -3.88
C THR A 131 -5.02 12.22 -3.80
N GLY A 132 -4.55 10.98 -3.65
CA GLY A 132 -3.11 10.67 -3.62
C GLY A 132 -2.53 10.35 -2.25
N ALA A 133 -3.38 10.17 -1.22
CA ALA A 133 -2.97 9.61 0.08
C ALA A 133 -2.28 8.24 -0.10
N LEU A 134 -1.90 7.53 0.98
CA LEU A 134 -1.22 6.21 0.91
C LEU A 134 0.27 6.26 0.50
N ASN A 135 0.78 7.44 0.15
CA ASN A 135 2.21 7.70 -0.02
C ASN A 135 2.55 8.95 0.77
N MET A 136 3.55 8.86 1.63
CA MET A 136 3.82 9.90 2.63
C MET A 136 5.31 10.18 2.72
N VAL A 137 5.64 11.41 3.13
CA VAL A 137 6.99 11.77 3.56
C VAL A 137 6.97 11.95 5.07
N VAL A 138 7.86 11.25 5.75
CA VAL A 138 8.04 11.35 7.20
C VAL A 138 9.46 11.78 7.55
N VAL A 139 9.59 12.44 8.70
CA VAL A 139 10.87 12.83 9.30
C VAL A 139 10.96 12.27 10.71
N SER A 140 12.15 12.21 11.30
CA SER A 140 12.32 11.81 12.69
C SER A 140 11.51 12.74 13.62
N PRO A 141 11.02 12.26 14.80
CA PRO A 141 10.08 13.00 15.63
C PRO A 141 10.56 14.42 16.00
N ASP A 142 11.83 14.53 16.40
CA ASP A 142 12.45 15.79 16.83
C ASP A 142 13.09 16.58 15.67
N SER A 143 12.84 16.19 14.42
CA SER A 143 13.39 16.90 13.27
C SER A 143 12.85 18.34 13.24
N PRO A 144 13.69 19.36 13.00
CA PRO A 144 13.21 20.74 12.87
C PRO A 144 12.43 21.01 11.57
N VAL A 145 12.54 20.12 10.55
CA VAL A 145 11.97 20.32 9.20
C VAL A 145 10.45 20.34 9.21
N GLN A 146 9.82 21.47 8.93
CA GLN A 146 8.36 21.63 8.97
C GLN A 146 7.70 21.49 7.59
N SER A 147 8.45 21.57 6.51
CA SER A 147 7.92 21.48 5.14
C SER A 147 8.87 20.78 4.16
N LEU A 148 8.35 20.37 2.99
CA LEU A 148 9.15 19.80 1.91
C LEU A 148 10.24 20.76 1.38
N ASN A 149 10.05 22.08 1.49
CA ASN A 149 11.05 23.07 1.05
C ASN A 149 12.39 22.90 1.78
N GLU A 150 12.34 22.51 3.05
CA GLU A 150 13.52 22.33 3.91
C GLU A 150 14.25 21.00 3.66
N LEU A 151 13.75 20.18 2.73
CA LEU A 151 14.47 19.00 2.25
C LEU A 151 15.48 19.35 1.15
N ALA A 152 15.51 20.59 0.64
CA ALA A 152 16.47 20.99 -0.38
C ALA A 152 17.93 20.69 0.03
N GLY A 153 18.65 19.96 -0.83
CA GLY A 153 20.03 19.51 -0.61
C GLY A 153 20.18 18.38 0.41
N GLN A 154 19.09 17.86 0.99
CA GLN A 154 19.12 16.81 2.00
C GLN A 154 19.07 15.40 1.38
N LYS A 155 19.50 14.42 2.16
CA LYS A 155 19.33 12.99 1.84
C LYS A 155 17.91 12.54 2.16
N VAL A 156 17.24 11.93 1.19
CA VAL A 156 15.89 11.37 1.36
C VAL A 156 15.92 9.90 0.96
N SER A 157 15.46 9.02 1.85
CA SER A 157 15.28 7.61 1.50
C SER A 157 13.98 7.44 0.70
N ALA A 158 14.05 6.72 -0.41
CA ALA A 158 12.88 6.28 -1.17
C ALA A 158 13.20 5.00 -1.95
N SER A 159 12.19 4.21 -2.27
CA SER A 159 12.36 3.11 -3.23
C SER A 159 12.19 3.65 -4.65
N VAL A 160 13.29 3.78 -5.40
CA VAL A 160 13.26 4.40 -6.74
C VAL A 160 12.33 3.60 -7.67
N GLY A 161 11.44 4.33 -8.36
CA GLY A 161 10.43 3.75 -9.24
C GLY A 161 9.17 3.22 -8.53
N SER A 162 9.05 3.42 -7.21
CA SER A 162 7.81 3.15 -6.46
C SER A 162 6.85 4.34 -6.45
N ALA A 163 5.61 4.09 -6.02
CA ALA A 163 4.62 5.14 -5.75
C ALA A 163 5.11 6.20 -4.75
N GLY A 164 5.80 5.79 -3.67
CA GLY A 164 6.40 6.73 -2.72
C GLY A 164 7.43 7.66 -3.37
N HIS A 165 8.30 7.13 -4.23
CA HIS A 165 9.24 7.96 -4.98
C HIS A 165 8.55 8.89 -5.98
N GLY A 166 7.51 8.41 -6.67
CA GLY A 166 6.68 9.23 -7.56
C GLY A 166 6.02 10.41 -6.83
N THR A 167 5.44 10.16 -5.66
CA THR A 167 4.86 11.18 -4.78
C THR A 167 5.90 12.22 -4.38
N LEU A 168 7.10 11.79 -3.94
CA LEU A 168 8.18 12.72 -3.60
C LEU A 168 8.52 13.64 -4.76
N VAL A 169 8.72 13.08 -5.96
CA VAL A 169 9.11 13.86 -7.14
C VAL A 169 8.01 14.85 -7.55
N ARG A 170 6.74 14.40 -7.60
CA ARG A 170 5.62 15.30 -7.91
C ARG A 170 5.51 16.43 -6.89
N ALA A 171 5.66 16.12 -5.60
CA ALA A 171 5.56 17.10 -4.53
C ALA A 171 6.70 18.13 -4.57
N LEU A 172 7.95 17.68 -4.77
CA LEU A 172 9.11 18.58 -4.95
C LEU A 172 8.94 19.48 -6.19
N SER A 173 8.50 18.91 -7.31
CA SER A 173 8.30 19.65 -8.55
C SER A 173 7.21 20.73 -8.40
N LYS A 174 6.13 20.43 -7.66
CA LYS A 174 5.02 21.37 -7.39
C LYS A 174 5.48 22.60 -6.60
N ILE A 175 6.51 22.47 -5.77
CA ILE A 175 7.11 23.58 -5.00
C ILE A 175 8.35 24.17 -5.67
N GLY A 176 8.67 23.79 -6.92
CA GLY A 176 9.78 24.35 -7.69
C GLY A 176 11.16 23.78 -7.35
N ILE A 177 11.24 22.67 -6.59
CA ILE A 177 12.50 21.95 -6.34
C ILE A 177 12.69 20.93 -7.47
N ASP A 178 13.81 21.00 -8.18
CA ASP A 178 14.17 19.99 -9.18
C ASP A 178 14.36 18.64 -8.48
N PRO A 179 13.53 17.62 -8.77
CA PRO A 179 13.63 16.32 -8.11
C PRO A 179 14.95 15.59 -8.38
N LYS A 180 15.68 15.93 -9.46
CA LYS A 180 16.95 15.27 -9.81
C LYS A 180 18.14 15.81 -9.04
N THR A 181 18.12 17.09 -8.69
CA THR A 181 19.28 17.80 -8.12
C THR A 181 18.97 18.47 -6.79
N GLY A 182 17.70 18.67 -6.48
CA GLY A 182 17.22 19.35 -5.29
C GLY A 182 17.22 18.50 -4.03
N VAL A 183 17.32 17.16 -4.13
CA VAL A 183 17.53 16.24 -3.00
C VAL A 183 18.46 15.10 -3.42
N GLU A 184 19.19 14.50 -2.48
CA GLU A 184 19.93 13.26 -2.71
C GLU A 184 19.03 12.06 -2.36
N VAL A 185 18.44 11.41 -3.37
CA VAL A 185 17.60 10.23 -3.15
C VAL A 185 18.46 8.98 -2.95
N LEU A 186 18.38 8.37 -1.77
CA LEU A 186 18.97 7.07 -1.51
C LEU A 186 17.97 5.97 -1.89
N ASN A 187 18.30 5.21 -2.94
CA ASN A 187 17.47 4.09 -3.38
C ASN A 187 17.53 2.94 -2.36
N GLN A 188 16.52 2.86 -1.50
CA GLN A 188 16.47 1.90 -0.40
C GLN A 188 15.11 1.21 -0.36
N GLN A 189 15.13 -0.08 0.00
CA GLN A 189 13.91 -0.81 0.35
C GLN A 189 13.29 -0.20 1.62
N PRO A 190 11.96 -0.36 1.84
CA PRO A 190 11.26 0.31 2.92
C PRO A 190 11.85 0.08 4.34
N GLN A 191 12.27 -1.14 4.64
CA GLN A 191 12.89 -1.53 5.91
C GLN A 191 14.22 -0.83 6.15
N ILE A 192 15.04 -0.76 5.10
CA ILE A 192 16.35 -0.10 5.12
C ILE A 192 16.15 1.41 5.27
N GLY A 193 15.20 1.99 4.54
CA GLY A 193 14.85 3.40 4.66
C GLY A 193 14.32 3.80 6.04
N SER A 194 13.51 2.93 6.66
CA SER A 194 13.04 3.11 8.04
C SER A 194 14.21 3.16 9.01
N SER A 195 15.13 2.19 8.92
CA SER A 195 16.33 2.15 9.77
C SER A 195 17.28 3.34 9.51
N ALA A 196 17.39 3.78 8.26
CA ALA A 196 18.18 4.95 7.87
C ALA A 196 17.60 6.25 8.45
N LEU A 197 16.26 6.38 8.52
CA LEU A 197 15.61 7.52 9.16
C LEU A 197 15.81 7.50 10.68
N GLU A 198 15.62 6.34 11.31
CA GLU A 198 15.81 6.16 12.76
C GLU A 198 17.26 6.46 13.20
N SER A 199 18.25 6.09 12.39
CA SER A 199 19.67 6.36 12.65
C SER A 199 20.14 7.76 12.24
N GLY A 200 19.28 8.58 11.62
CA GLY A 200 19.63 9.91 11.12
C GLY A 200 20.51 9.92 9.87
N GLN A 201 20.67 8.79 9.18
CA GLN A 201 21.41 8.69 7.91
C GLN A 201 20.71 9.46 6.77
N VAL A 202 19.38 9.55 6.82
CA VAL A 202 18.57 10.37 5.92
C VAL A 202 17.74 11.37 6.70
N LYS A 203 17.43 12.51 6.09
CA LYS A 203 16.61 13.56 6.70
C LYS A 203 15.12 13.24 6.68
N ALA A 204 14.69 12.50 5.65
CA ALA A 204 13.32 12.09 5.46
C ALA A 204 13.24 10.71 4.79
N LEU A 205 12.11 10.03 4.98
CA LEU A 205 11.71 8.83 4.26
C LEU A 205 10.45 9.14 3.46
N SER A 206 10.48 8.93 2.15
CA SER A 206 9.29 8.94 1.31
C SER A 206 8.95 7.52 0.88
N GLN A 207 7.76 7.05 1.28
CA GLN A 207 7.38 5.66 1.05
C GLN A 207 5.86 5.46 0.95
N PHE A 208 5.47 4.36 0.30
CA PHE A 208 4.10 3.85 0.33
C PHE A 208 3.75 3.22 1.68
N VAL A 209 2.46 3.18 2.00
CA VAL A 209 1.93 2.59 3.24
C VAL A 209 2.09 1.06 3.26
N ALA A 210 2.30 0.42 4.40
CA ALA A 210 2.12 0.91 5.77
C ALA A 210 3.31 1.66 6.39
N TRP A 211 4.47 1.75 5.72
CA TRP A 211 5.73 2.11 6.37
C TRP A 211 5.73 3.47 7.09
N PRO A 212 5.30 4.58 6.47
CA PRO A 212 5.24 5.87 7.14
C PRO A 212 4.30 5.85 8.36
N GLY A 213 3.09 5.30 8.19
CA GLY A 213 2.10 5.18 9.28
C GLY A 213 2.57 4.28 10.41
N ALA A 214 3.30 3.20 10.12
CA ALA A 214 3.88 2.33 11.14
C ALA A 214 4.93 3.04 11.99
N LEU A 215 5.82 3.83 11.36
CA LEU A 215 6.81 4.63 12.08
C LEU A 215 6.14 5.70 12.95
N VAL A 216 5.12 6.38 12.43
CA VAL A 216 4.38 7.39 13.20
C VAL A 216 3.63 6.76 14.38
N PHE A 217 2.95 5.64 14.15
CA PHE A 217 2.27 4.88 15.21
C PHE A 217 3.22 4.48 16.34
N GLN A 218 4.44 4.06 15.99
CA GLN A 218 5.48 3.66 16.95
C GLN A 218 6.25 4.83 17.56
N ASN A 219 5.87 6.08 17.27
CA ASN A 219 6.59 7.31 17.68
C ASN A 219 8.05 7.39 17.18
N LYS A 220 8.35 6.72 16.07
CA LYS A 220 9.67 6.72 15.43
C LYS A 220 9.81 7.74 14.32
N ALA A 221 8.70 8.36 13.91
CA ALA A 221 8.66 9.42 12.93
C ALA A 221 7.45 10.33 13.19
N ARG A 222 7.42 11.48 12.51
CA ARG A 222 6.20 12.28 12.31
C ARG A 222 5.95 12.50 10.82
N LEU A 223 4.69 12.68 10.48
CA LEU A 223 4.28 13.03 9.13
C LEU A 223 4.76 14.44 8.78
N LEU A 224 5.43 14.56 7.64
CA LEU A 224 5.84 15.84 7.06
C LEU A 224 4.91 16.24 5.91
N TYR A 225 4.49 15.26 5.13
CA TYR A 225 3.68 15.46 3.93
C TYR A 225 2.80 14.25 3.66
N ASP A 226 1.51 14.49 3.48
CA ASP A 226 0.57 13.52 2.91
C ASP A 226 0.45 13.70 1.40
N GLY A 227 0.55 12.61 0.65
CA GLY A 227 0.38 12.62 -0.79
C GLY A 227 -0.98 13.14 -1.26
N ALA A 228 -2.01 13.16 -0.39
CA ALA A 228 -3.30 13.76 -0.71
C ALA A 228 -3.21 15.26 -1.08
N GLU A 229 -2.18 15.98 -0.64
CA GLU A 229 -1.91 17.37 -1.03
C GLU A 229 -1.63 17.53 -2.55
N LEU A 230 -1.33 16.44 -3.26
CA LEU A 230 -1.15 16.47 -4.71
C LEU A 230 -2.49 16.58 -5.45
N ASN A 231 -3.59 16.12 -4.84
CA ASN A 231 -4.88 15.91 -5.50
C ASN A 231 -4.73 15.12 -6.81
N TYR A 232 -3.98 14.02 -6.71
CA TYR A 232 -3.63 13.16 -7.85
C TYR A 232 -3.78 11.70 -7.45
N PRO A 233 -4.57 10.88 -8.16
CA PRO A 233 -4.83 9.51 -7.74
C PRO A 233 -3.55 8.70 -7.58
N THR A 234 -3.47 7.91 -6.50
CA THR A 234 -2.54 6.78 -6.42
C THR A 234 -3.32 5.51 -6.26
N TRP A 235 -2.78 4.42 -6.83
CA TRP A 235 -3.47 3.15 -6.79
C TRP A 235 -2.55 1.98 -7.11
N HIS A 236 -3.06 0.78 -6.88
CA HIS A 236 -2.36 -0.47 -7.07
C HIS A 236 -3.24 -1.43 -7.87
N GLY A 237 -2.64 -2.38 -8.56
CA GLY A 237 -3.36 -3.27 -9.47
C GLY A 237 -2.69 -4.62 -9.66
N VAL A 238 -3.26 -5.36 -10.59
CA VAL A 238 -2.86 -6.73 -10.94
C VAL A 238 -2.49 -6.77 -12.41
N VAL A 239 -1.29 -7.25 -12.70
CA VAL A 239 -0.84 -7.62 -14.03
C VAL A 239 -0.76 -9.12 -14.18
N VAL A 240 -1.03 -9.62 -15.38
CA VAL A 240 -0.85 -11.02 -15.74
C VAL A 240 -0.04 -11.13 -17.02
N ARG A 241 0.83 -12.14 -17.14
CA ARG A 241 1.47 -12.46 -18.42
C ARG A 241 0.42 -12.91 -19.42
N ARG A 242 0.31 -12.20 -20.54
CA ARG A 242 -0.70 -12.42 -21.59
C ARG A 242 -0.69 -13.86 -22.11
N ALA A 243 0.49 -14.40 -22.39
CA ALA A 243 0.65 -15.77 -22.85
C ALA A 243 0.14 -16.81 -21.83
N TYR A 244 0.33 -16.54 -20.52
CA TYR A 244 -0.17 -17.39 -19.46
C TYR A 244 -1.70 -17.33 -19.36
N ALA A 245 -2.26 -16.13 -19.32
CA ALA A 245 -3.71 -15.92 -19.30
C ALA A 245 -4.42 -16.57 -20.48
N ALA A 246 -3.82 -16.54 -21.68
CA ALA A 246 -4.35 -17.20 -22.86
C ALA A 246 -4.29 -18.74 -22.77
N ALA A 247 -3.25 -19.30 -22.16
CA ALA A 247 -3.09 -20.74 -21.98
C ALA A 247 -3.94 -21.31 -20.83
N HIS A 248 -4.18 -20.50 -19.80
CA HIS A 248 -4.88 -20.87 -18.56
C HIS A 248 -5.97 -19.84 -18.20
N PRO A 249 -6.96 -19.61 -19.07
CA PRO A 249 -8.00 -18.62 -18.80
C PRO A 249 -8.80 -18.95 -17.55
N GLU A 250 -8.93 -20.24 -17.22
CA GLU A 250 -9.61 -20.69 -16.00
C GLU A 250 -8.87 -20.27 -14.72
N VAL A 251 -7.54 -20.14 -14.77
CA VAL A 251 -6.74 -19.70 -13.63
C VAL A 251 -6.88 -18.20 -13.42
N LEU A 252 -6.87 -17.42 -14.51
CA LEU A 252 -7.10 -15.97 -14.43
C LEU A 252 -8.50 -15.66 -13.87
N ASP A 253 -9.52 -16.36 -14.37
CA ASP A 253 -10.88 -16.22 -13.84
C ASP A 253 -10.94 -16.58 -12.34
N ALA A 254 -10.40 -17.74 -11.95
CA ALA A 254 -10.34 -18.15 -10.55
C ALA A 254 -9.63 -17.13 -9.65
N PHE A 255 -8.54 -16.51 -10.14
CA PHE A 255 -7.82 -15.45 -9.43
C PHE A 255 -8.68 -14.18 -9.27
N LEU A 256 -9.31 -13.69 -10.34
CA LEU A 256 -10.14 -12.49 -10.28
C LEU A 256 -11.36 -12.71 -9.38
N GLN A 257 -11.95 -13.90 -9.42
CA GLN A 257 -13.04 -14.26 -8.52
C GLN A 257 -12.56 -14.33 -7.05
N ALA A 258 -11.37 -14.88 -6.78
CA ALA A 258 -10.76 -14.88 -5.45
C ALA A 258 -10.46 -13.46 -4.95
N GLN A 259 -9.99 -12.58 -5.83
CA GLN A 259 -9.75 -11.17 -5.52
C GLN A 259 -11.05 -10.44 -5.17
N LEU A 260 -12.13 -10.71 -5.92
CA LEU A 260 -13.46 -10.16 -5.62
C LEU A 260 -13.96 -10.66 -4.26
N ASP A 261 -13.76 -11.92 -3.89
CA ASP A 261 -14.09 -12.44 -2.55
C ASP A 261 -13.31 -11.73 -1.44
N ALA A 262 -12.00 -11.55 -1.62
CA ALA A 262 -11.16 -10.83 -0.67
C ALA A 262 -11.57 -9.35 -0.54
N THR A 263 -11.97 -8.72 -1.65
CA THR A 263 -12.45 -7.33 -1.68
C THR A 263 -13.79 -7.21 -0.96
N ASP A 264 -14.75 -8.10 -1.24
CA ASP A 264 -16.06 -8.12 -0.58
C ASP A 264 -15.91 -8.40 0.93
N PHE A 265 -15.05 -9.34 1.32
CA PHE A 265 -14.76 -9.64 2.73
C PHE A 265 -14.12 -8.45 3.46
N LEU A 266 -13.14 -7.78 2.86
CA LEU A 266 -12.51 -6.61 3.45
C LEU A 266 -13.52 -5.47 3.62
N ASN A 267 -14.31 -5.17 2.61
CA ASN A 267 -15.27 -4.06 2.67
C ASN A 267 -16.38 -4.29 3.69
N THR A 268 -16.81 -5.55 3.89
CA THR A 268 -17.90 -5.90 4.83
C THR A 268 -17.42 -6.19 6.25
N LYS A 269 -16.20 -6.72 6.41
CA LYS A 269 -15.62 -7.11 7.70
C LYS A 269 -14.20 -6.54 7.87
N PRO A 270 -14.02 -5.21 7.78
CA PRO A 270 -12.69 -4.61 7.71
C PRO A 270 -11.82 -4.90 8.93
N LEU A 271 -12.39 -4.93 10.14
CA LEU A 271 -11.61 -5.20 11.35
C LEU A 271 -11.11 -6.64 11.43
N GLU A 272 -11.94 -7.61 11.00
CA GLU A 272 -11.58 -9.03 10.89
C GLU A 272 -10.51 -9.23 9.81
N ALA A 273 -10.69 -8.60 8.64
CA ALA A 273 -9.71 -8.61 7.56
C ALA A 273 -8.37 -8.00 8.00
N SER A 274 -8.38 -6.87 8.70
CA SER A 274 -7.16 -6.25 9.23
C SER A 274 -6.45 -7.13 10.25
N LYS A 275 -7.16 -7.91 11.07
CA LYS A 275 -6.55 -8.89 11.98
C LYS A 275 -5.77 -9.95 11.22
N ILE A 276 -6.37 -10.51 10.17
CA ILE A 276 -5.76 -11.55 9.32
C ILE A 276 -4.53 -10.99 8.59
N VAL A 277 -4.67 -9.80 7.99
CA VAL A 277 -3.56 -9.13 7.30
C VAL A 277 -2.43 -8.80 8.26
N ALA A 278 -2.72 -8.32 9.47
CA ALA A 278 -1.72 -8.02 10.49
C ALA A 278 -0.90 -9.27 10.86
N GLN A 279 -1.57 -10.41 11.05
CA GLN A 279 -0.90 -11.69 11.32
C GLN A 279 0.00 -12.12 10.15
N GLY A 280 -0.51 -12.05 8.91
CA GLY A 280 0.25 -12.45 7.72
C GLY A 280 1.41 -11.53 7.35
N SER A 281 1.33 -10.24 7.69
CA SER A 281 2.34 -9.22 7.37
C SER A 281 3.31 -8.91 8.52
N SER A 282 2.97 -9.35 9.74
CA SER A 282 3.64 -8.94 10.99
C SER A 282 3.62 -7.43 11.25
N LEU A 283 2.65 -6.70 10.67
CA LEU A 283 2.41 -5.29 10.96
C LEU A 283 1.45 -5.14 12.16
N PRO A 284 1.55 -4.04 12.93
CA PRO A 284 0.55 -3.74 13.96
C PRO A 284 -0.85 -3.67 13.35
N GLN A 285 -1.84 -4.30 13.99
CA GLN A 285 -3.20 -4.35 13.49
C GLN A 285 -3.82 -2.94 13.40
N GLU A 286 -3.43 -2.04 14.30
CA GLU A 286 -3.84 -0.65 14.34
C GLU A 286 -3.41 0.11 13.09
N VAL A 287 -2.21 -0.20 12.58
CA VAL A 287 -1.68 0.37 11.35
C VAL A 287 -2.35 -0.26 10.15
N VAL A 288 -2.57 -1.58 10.13
CA VAL A 288 -3.31 -2.22 9.04
C VAL A 288 -4.74 -1.66 8.96
N TYR A 289 -5.42 -1.51 10.10
CA TYR A 289 -6.78 -1.01 10.18
C TYR A 289 -6.89 0.50 9.92
N LEU A 290 -5.83 1.28 10.14
CA LEU A 290 -5.78 2.69 9.71
C LEU A 290 -6.13 2.85 8.23
N TYR A 291 -5.68 1.91 7.40
CA TYR A 291 -5.80 1.99 5.95
C TYR A 291 -6.78 0.96 5.36
N ASN A 292 -6.98 -0.20 5.99
CA ASN A 292 -7.93 -1.22 5.54
C ASN A 292 -9.28 -1.10 6.25
N GLY A 293 -9.37 -0.21 7.24
CA GLY A 293 -10.61 0.16 7.91
C GLY A 293 -11.47 1.13 7.09
N PRO A 294 -12.69 1.40 7.58
CA PRO A 294 -13.61 2.31 6.92
C PRO A 294 -13.02 3.70 6.68
N GLY A 295 -13.26 4.34 5.53
CA GLY A 295 -12.71 5.67 5.22
C GLY A 295 -11.19 5.70 4.96
N GLY A 296 -10.50 4.55 5.03
CA GLY A 296 -9.11 4.41 4.59
C GLY A 296 -8.98 4.25 3.06
N THR A 297 -8.14 3.30 2.64
CA THR A 297 -7.96 2.91 1.24
C THR A 297 -9.29 2.48 0.62
N ARG A 298 -9.57 2.91 -0.61
CA ARG A 298 -10.69 2.36 -1.38
C ARG A 298 -10.28 1.04 -2.01
N PHE A 299 -10.86 -0.06 -1.54
CA PHE A 299 -10.72 -1.37 -2.18
C PHE A 299 -11.84 -1.62 -3.19
N ASP A 300 -11.46 -1.63 -4.46
CA ASP A 300 -12.34 -1.80 -5.61
C ASP A 300 -11.50 -2.37 -6.76
N ALA A 301 -11.96 -3.48 -7.35
CA ALA A 301 -11.21 -4.15 -8.41
C ALA A 301 -11.30 -3.44 -9.77
N THR A 302 -12.24 -2.51 -9.96
CA THR A 302 -12.51 -1.90 -11.26
C THR A 302 -11.42 -0.94 -11.72
N LEU A 303 -11.11 -0.97 -13.02
CA LEU A 303 -10.15 -0.08 -13.66
C LEU A 303 -10.85 1.23 -14.01
N LYS A 304 -10.97 2.13 -13.03
CA LYS A 304 -11.69 3.41 -13.21
C LYS A 304 -10.96 4.32 -14.20
N PRO A 305 -11.69 5.11 -15.02
CA PRO A 305 -11.06 6.05 -15.96
C PRO A 305 -10.07 6.99 -15.31
N SER A 306 -10.38 7.53 -14.12
CA SER A 306 -9.48 8.41 -13.36
C SER A 306 -8.16 7.74 -12.97
N LEU A 307 -8.15 6.42 -12.73
CA LEU A 307 -6.94 5.66 -12.42
C LEU A 307 -6.11 5.41 -13.68
N VAL A 308 -6.76 5.11 -14.80
CA VAL A 308 -6.11 4.96 -16.11
C VAL A 308 -5.52 6.28 -16.60
N ASP A 309 -6.20 7.40 -16.39
CA ASP A 309 -5.70 8.73 -16.74
C ASP A 309 -4.55 9.16 -15.82
N ALA A 310 -4.57 8.78 -14.53
CA ALA A 310 -3.41 8.92 -13.66
C ALA A 310 -2.21 8.13 -14.21
N LEU A 311 -2.35 6.86 -14.59
CA LEU A 311 -1.25 6.11 -15.21
C LEU A 311 -0.65 6.80 -16.44
N LYS A 312 -1.49 7.36 -17.32
CA LYS A 312 -1.00 8.14 -18.48
C LYS A 312 -0.18 9.35 -18.04
N GLY A 313 -0.61 10.03 -16.98
CA GLY A 313 0.10 11.17 -16.41
C GLY A 313 1.40 10.82 -15.67
N ASP A 314 1.61 9.56 -15.29
CA ASP A 314 2.86 9.06 -14.69
C ASP A 314 3.96 8.78 -15.71
N VAL A 315 3.60 8.49 -16.98
CA VAL A 315 4.56 8.15 -18.05
C VAL A 315 5.64 9.21 -18.27
N PRO A 316 5.35 10.53 -18.38
CA PRO A 316 6.38 11.55 -18.59
C PRO A 316 7.44 11.56 -17.49
N TYR A 317 7.01 11.33 -16.25
CA TYR A 317 7.93 11.24 -15.13
C TYR A 317 8.83 10.00 -15.24
N LEU A 318 8.27 8.82 -15.53
CA LEU A 318 9.06 7.60 -15.66
C LEU A 318 10.11 7.71 -16.76
N LYS A 319 9.79 8.36 -17.88
CA LYS A 319 10.77 8.73 -18.93
C LYS A 319 11.86 9.67 -18.42
N SER A 320 11.55 10.54 -17.47
CA SER A 320 12.50 11.54 -16.96
C SER A 320 13.55 10.94 -16.01
N ILE A 321 13.26 9.82 -15.35
CA ILE A 321 14.12 9.22 -14.31
C ILE A 321 14.87 7.95 -14.75
N GLY A 322 14.65 7.45 -15.97
CA GLY A 322 15.37 6.26 -16.44
C GLY A 322 14.94 5.76 -17.82
N ASP A 323 15.37 4.54 -18.12
CA ASP A 323 15.05 3.84 -19.36
C ASP A 323 13.62 3.27 -19.31
N PHE A 324 12.67 4.07 -19.80
CA PHE A 324 11.26 3.72 -19.97
C PHE A 324 10.91 3.74 -21.46
N ALA A 325 10.65 2.56 -22.03
CA ALA A 325 10.15 2.45 -23.40
C ALA A 325 8.70 2.92 -23.46
N ASP A 326 8.32 3.55 -24.57
CA ASP A 326 6.95 4.00 -24.82
C ASP A 326 5.97 2.83 -24.63
N LEU A 327 4.92 3.07 -23.86
CA LEU A 327 3.87 2.10 -23.55
C LEU A 327 2.52 2.70 -23.92
N ASP A 328 1.75 2.00 -24.77
CA ASP A 328 0.34 2.33 -24.99
C ASP A 328 -0.47 1.86 -23.76
N VAL A 329 -0.77 2.80 -22.88
CA VAL A 329 -1.53 2.53 -21.65
C VAL A 329 -2.92 1.98 -21.96
N ASN A 330 -3.57 2.41 -23.05
CA ASN A 330 -4.91 1.90 -23.37
C ASN A 330 -4.85 0.44 -23.84
N ALA A 331 -3.82 0.05 -24.59
CA ALA A 331 -3.62 -1.34 -24.98
C ALA A 331 -3.16 -2.23 -23.81
N PHE A 332 -2.45 -1.65 -22.83
CA PHE A 332 -1.99 -2.36 -21.64
C PHE A 332 -3.12 -2.68 -20.65
N VAL A 333 -4.12 -1.79 -20.53
CA VAL A 333 -5.27 -1.93 -19.63
C VAL A 333 -6.34 -2.80 -20.29
N GLN A 334 -6.66 -3.95 -19.69
CA GLN A 334 -7.61 -4.94 -20.21
C GLN A 334 -8.67 -5.28 -19.15
N ASP A 335 -9.83 -4.62 -19.21
CA ASP A 335 -10.91 -4.85 -18.24
C ASP A 335 -11.81 -6.06 -18.57
N GLY A 336 -11.67 -6.64 -19.77
CA GLY A 336 -12.48 -7.77 -20.26
C GLY A 336 -12.55 -8.96 -19.30
N PRO A 337 -11.42 -9.47 -18.78
CA PRO A 337 -11.43 -10.55 -17.79
C PRO A 337 -12.26 -10.23 -16.53
N LEU A 338 -12.12 -9.01 -15.99
CA LEU A 338 -12.87 -8.59 -14.81
C LEU A 338 -14.37 -8.38 -15.10
N ARG A 339 -14.73 -7.90 -16.30
CA ARG A 339 -16.12 -7.81 -16.75
C ARG A 339 -16.80 -9.18 -16.74
N THR A 340 -16.11 -10.20 -17.23
CA THR A 340 -16.59 -11.59 -17.22
C THR A 340 -16.81 -12.06 -15.78
N ALA A 341 -15.79 -11.94 -14.92
CA ALA A 341 -15.87 -12.37 -13.52
C ALA A 341 -17.03 -11.69 -12.75
N LEU A 342 -17.26 -10.40 -12.97
CA LEU A 342 -18.39 -9.68 -12.37
C LEU A 342 -19.74 -10.15 -12.93
N THR A 343 -19.84 -10.38 -14.24
CA THR A 343 -21.07 -10.85 -14.88
C THR A 343 -21.50 -12.20 -14.33
N GLU A 344 -20.56 -13.11 -14.08
CA GLU A 344 -20.82 -14.40 -13.46
C GLU A 344 -21.34 -14.29 -12.02
N ARG A 345 -21.02 -13.20 -11.31
CA ARG A 345 -21.58 -12.85 -10.00
C ARG A 345 -22.90 -12.06 -10.09
N GLY A 346 -23.45 -11.87 -11.28
CA GLY A 346 -24.63 -11.03 -11.51
C GLY A 346 -24.39 -9.54 -11.28
N ARG A 347 -23.15 -9.07 -11.37
CA ARG A 347 -22.74 -7.66 -11.23
C ARG A 347 -22.41 -7.07 -12.60
N ASP A 348 -22.86 -5.85 -12.85
CA ASP A 348 -22.54 -5.11 -14.08
C ASP A 348 -21.30 -4.23 -13.89
N TYR A 349 -20.27 -4.44 -14.71
CA TYR A 349 -19.01 -3.69 -14.62
C TYR A 349 -19.21 -2.17 -14.79
N ASN A 350 -20.10 -1.75 -15.70
CA ASN A 350 -20.30 -0.32 -15.97
C ASN A 350 -20.92 0.41 -14.77
N THR A 351 -21.78 -0.30 -14.03
CA THR A 351 -22.34 0.17 -12.76
C THR A 351 -21.26 0.23 -11.67
N GLU A 352 -20.42 -0.80 -11.55
CA GLU A 352 -19.33 -0.84 -10.54
C GLU A 352 -18.26 0.23 -10.79
N VAL A 353 -17.82 0.40 -12.04
CA VAL A 353 -16.77 1.39 -12.38
C VAL A 353 -17.26 2.83 -12.14
N ALA A 354 -18.57 3.09 -12.30
CA ALA A 354 -19.19 4.38 -12.03
C ALA A 354 -19.32 4.71 -10.54
N ARG A 355 -19.21 3.71 -9.64
CA ARG A 355 -19.22 3.96 -8.19
C ARG A 355 -17.89 4.59 -7.76
N THR A 356 -17.99 5.82 -7.28
CA THR A 356 -16.84 6.63 -6.85
C THR A 356 -16.88 7.00 -5.38
N ALA A 357 -17.73 6.36 -4.57
CA ALA A 357 -17.70 6.44 -3.11
C ALA A 357 -16.80 5.34 -2.52
N ASN A 358 -16.25 5.55 -1.32
CA ASN A 358 -15.55 4.46 -0.62
C ASN A 358 -16.62 3.45 -0.14
N PRO A 359 -16.51 2.15 -0.49
CA PRO A 359 -17.51 1.15 -0.10
C PRO A 359 -17.49 0.84 1.41
N SER A 360 -16.39 1.10 2.10
CA SER A 360 -16.28 0.91 3.55
C SER A 360 -16.29 2.26 4.25
N LEU A 361 -17.37 2.59 4.95
CA LEU A 361 -17.58 3.86 5.65
C LEU A 361 -17.93 3.63 7.12
N VAL A 362 -17.47 4.53 8.00
CA VAL A 362 -17.91 4.56 9.39
C VAL A 362 -19.39 4.93 9.40
N HIS A 363 -20.19 4.18 10.16
CA HIS A 363 -21.64 4.35 10.22
C HIS A 363 -22.18 3.94 11.59
N GLY A 364 -23.47 4.19 11.83
CA GLY A 364 -24.17 3.83 13.06
C GLY A 364 -24.55 5.06 13.88
N THR A 365 -24.52 4.91 15.20
CA THR A 365 -24.85 5.99 16.15
C THR A 365 -23.67 6.19 17.08
N ASP A 366 -23.25 7.44 17.22
CA ASP A 366 -22.23 7.83 18.19
C ASP A 366 -22.80 7.64 19.60
N PRO A 367 -22.25 6.73 20.43
CA PRO A 367 -22.86 6.42 21.73
C PRO A 367 -22.55 7.46 22.81
N VAL A 368 -21.70 8.46 22.53
CA VAL A 368 -21.31 9.49 23.49
C VAL A 368 -22.00 10.81 23.17
N CYS A 369 -22.05 11.20 21.90
CA CYS A 369 -22.81 12.36 21.46
C CYS A 369 -24.30 12.06 21.17
N ASN A 370 -24.67 10.78 21.05
CA ASN A 370 -26.03 10.32 20.76
C ASN A 370 -26.61 10.92 19.47
N VAL A 371 -25.79 10.95 18.41
CA VAL A 371 -26.17 11.44 17.08
C VAL A 371 -25.81 10.41 15.99
N PRO A 372 -26.50 10.42 14.84
CA PRO A 372 -26.12 9.58 13.70
C PRO A 372 -24.70 9.87 13.21
N VAL A 373 -24.02 8.83 12.74
CA VAL A 373 -22.75 8.95 12.02
C VAL A 373 -23.03 8.82 10.53
N ASP A 374 -23.36 9.95 9.90
CA ASP A 374 -23.86 10.05 8.52
C ASP A 374 -22.99 10.93 7.60
N ASN A 375 -21.96 11.59 8.15
CA ASN A 375 -20.99 12.37 7.39
C ASN A 375 -19.60 11.68 7.37
N PRO A 376 -19.26 10.94 6.31
CA PRO A 376 -17.97 10.29 6.16
C PRO A 376 -16.75 11.21 6.24
N ALA A 377 -16.89 12.49 5.93
CA ALA A 377 -15.78 13.44 5.97
C ALA A 377 -15.38 13.82 7.40
N LEU A 378 -16.24 13.56 8.40
CA LEU A 378 -16.00 13.89 9.80
C LEU A 378 -15.91 12.65 10.69
N ALA A 379 -16.48 11.53 10.24
CA ALA A 379 -16.65 10.35 11.05
C ALA A 379 -15.31 9.73 11.49
N GLY A 380 -15.15 9.54 12.80
CA GLY A 380 -14.00 8.89 13.41
C GLY A 380 -14.33 7.55 14.04
N GLU A 381 -13.33 6.85 14.55
CA GLU A 381 -13.52 5.60 15.27
C GLU A 381 -12.62 5.52 16.51
N LEU A 382 -13.18 5.07 17.62
CA LEU A 382 -12.46 4.74 18.84
C LEU A 382 -12.34 3.22 18.97
N TRP A 383 -11.12 2.74 19.21
CA TRP A 383 -10.85 1.34 19.48
C TRP A 383 -10.20 1.21 20.87
N LEU A 384 -10.85 0.46 21.75
CA LEU A 384 -10.39 0.22 23.11
C LEU A 384 -9.59 -1.09 23.21
N ASP A 385 -8.65 -1.13 24.15
CA ASP A 385 -7.86 -2.33 24.43
C ASP A 385 -8.76 -3.48 24.90
N GLY A 386 -8.54 -4.67 24.37
CA GLY A 386 -9.40 -5.85 24.62
C GLY A 386 -10.76 -5.87 23.91
N ALA A 387 -11.13 -4.86 23.11
CA ALA A 387 -12.38 -4.84 22.36
C ALA A 387 -12.25 -5.52 20.98
N ASP A 388 -13.24 -6.35 20.64
CA ASP A 388 -13.35 -7.01 19.33
C ASP A 388 -14.07 -6.14 18.26
N THR A 389 -14.56 -4.96 18.65
CA THR A 389 -15.22 -3.99 17.77
C THR A 389 -14.70 -2.58 18.02
N THR A 390 -14.83 -1.72 17.01
CA THR A 390 -14.65 -0.27 17.15
C THR A 390 -15.96 0.42 17.52
N GLN A 391 -15.83 1.63 18.07
CA GLN A 391 -16.93 2.52 18.38
C GLN A 391 -16.92 3.70 17.40
N PRO A 392 -18.01 3.98 16.68
CA PRO A 392 -18.06 5.12 15.76
C PRO A 392 -18.18 6.44 16.54
N ALA A 393 -17.62 7.50 15.96
CA ALA A 393 -17.75 8.87 16.42
C ALA A 393 -18.23 9.76 15.26
N ALA A 394 -19.22 10.62 15.50
CA ALA A 394 -19.87 11.39 14.43
C ALA A 394 -18.98 12.49 13.84
N ASN A 395 -18.07 13.03 14.64
CA ASN A 395 -17.13 14.08 14.26
C ASN A 395 -15.92 14.11 15.21
N PRO A 396 -14.86 14.89 14.92
CA PRO A 396 -13.65 14.94 15.74
C PRO A 396 -13.90 15.33 17.21
N THR A 397 -14.79 16.29 17.46
CA THR A 397 -15.17 16.71 18.82
C THR A 397 -15.83 15.56 19.60
N CYS A 398 -16.72 14.80 18.97
CA CYS A 398 -17.34 13.63 19.59
C CYS A 398 -16.35 12.48 19.84
N LEU A 399 -15.38 12.29 18.94
CA LEU A 399 -14.30 11.33 19.15
C LEU A 399 -13.47 11.68 20.40
N LEU A 400 -13.09 12.96 20.57
CA LEU A 400 -12.38 13.42 21.77
C LEU A 400 -13.21 13.19 23.04
N LYS A 401 -14.52 13.47 23.02
CA LYS A 401 -15.42 13.17 24.14
C LYS A 401 -15.46 11.68 24.45
N ALA A 402 -15.49 10.83 23.43
CA ALA A 402 -15.50 9.38 23.60
C ALA A 402 -14.20 8.84 24.21
N VAL A 403 -13.05 9.32 23.74
CA VAL A 403 -11.74 8.98 24.31
C VAL A 403 -11.71 9.33 25.80
N ARG A 404 -12.03 10.58 26.13
CA ARG A 404 -12.04 11.03 27.53
C ARG A 404 -13.02 10.24 28.39
N ALA A 405 -14.21 9.95 27.89
CA ALA A 405 -15.21 9.18 28.62
C ALA A 405 -14.75 7.73 28.89
N ALA A 406 -13.98 7.13 27.97
CA ALA A 406 -13.38 5.83 28.15
C ALA A 406 -12.23 5.87 29.18
N GLU A 407 -11.32 6.84 29.09
CA GLU A 407 -10.21 7.01 30.01
C GLU A 407 -10.67 7.30 31.45
N ALA A 408 -11.72 8.13 31.61
CA ALA A 408 -12.32 8.42 32.92
C ALA A 408 -12.93 7.17 33.59
N LYS A 409 -13.26 6.13 32.80
CA LYS A 409 -13.72 4.82 33.29
C LYS A 409 -12.57 3.82 33.48
N GLY A 410 -11.32 4.24 33.28
CA GLY A 410 -10.15 3.39 33.38
C GLY A 410 -9.91 2.49 32.16
N ALA A 411 -10.63 2.69 31.06
CA ALA A 411 -10.36 1.96 29.83
C ALA A 411 -9.11 2.53 29.15
N LYS A 412 -8.31 1.65 28.53
CA LYS A 412 -7.14 2.04 27.75
C LYS A 412 -7.52 2.15 26.28
N VAL A 413 -7.19 3.28 25.66
CA VAL A 413 -7.34 3.46 24.20
C VAL A 413 -6.29 2.62 23.49
N ARG A 414 -6.72 1.77 22.57
CA ARG A 414 -5.85 1.00 21.68
C ARG A 414 -5.46 1.83 20.46
N ALA A 415 -6.44 2.47 19.83
CA ALA A 415 -6.25 3.46 18.78
C ALA A 415 -7.49 4.35 18.67
N ALA A 416 -7.32 5.58 18.18
CA ALA A 416 -8.42 6.44 17.77
C ALA A 416 -8.09 7.01 16.39
N TYR A 417 -9.06 6.98 15.49
CA TYR A 417 -8.91 7.36 14.09
C TYR A 417 -9.81 8.54 13.76
N VAL A 418 -9.27 9.50 13.02
CA VAL A 418 -10.00 10.71 12.64
C VAL A 418 -9.60 11.17 11.24
N PRO A 419 -10.53 11.63 10.39
CA PRO A 419 -10.18 12.26 9.12
C PRO A 419 -9.47 13.60 9.34
N ASP A 420 -8.41 13.85 8.59
CA ASP A 420 -7.77 15.16 8.46
C ASP A 420 -8.78 16.21 7.96
N ALA A 421 -8.77 17.39 8.57
CA ALA A 421 -9.75 18.44 8.29
C ALA A 421 -9.57 19.16 6.93
N GLU A 422 -8.40 19.06 6.31
CA GLU A 422 -8.09 19.67 5.01
C GLU A 422 -8.22 18.67 3.85
N LEU A 423 -7.66 17.47 4.01
CA LEU A 423 -7.45 16.45 2.99
C LEU A 423 -8.43 15.29 3.11
N GLY A 424 -9.06 15.11 4.28
CA GLY A 424 -9.97 13.99 4.56
C GLY A 424 -9.27 12.65 4.76
N THR A 425 -7.92 12.62 4.74
CA THR A 425 -7.14 11.42 4.99
C THR A 425 -7.38 10.91 6.40
N ARG A 426 -7.80 9.65 6.53
CA ARG A 426 -7.94 8.99 7.84
C ARG A 426 -6.58 8.87 8.52
N TRP A 427 -6.46 9.39 9.73
CA TRP A 427 -5.22 9.44 10.52
C TRP A 427 -5.41 9.02 11.98
N LEU A 428 -4.29 8.91 12.72
CA LEU A 428 -4.28 8.61 14.16
C LEU A 428 -4.53 9.89 14.96
N ALA A 429 -5.59 9.91 15.76
CA ALA A 429 -6.03 11.10 16.50
C ALA A 429 -4.96 11.63 17.47
N ASP A 430 -4.19 10.74 18.11
CA ASP A 430 -3.11 11.11 19.04
C ASP A 430 -1.83 11.56 18.32
N LYS A 431 -1.75 11.40 17.00
CA LYS A 431 -0.64 11.83 16.15
C LYS A 431 -0.98 13.05 15.28
N SER A 432 -2.24 13.48 15.30
CA SER A 432 -2.69 14.70 14.61
C SER A 432 -2.25 15.96 15.36
N VAL A 433 -2.01 17.02 14.61
CA VAL A 433 -1.96 18.40 15.09
C VAL A 433 -3.40 18.89 15.26
N TRP A 434 -3.78 19.30 16.46
CA TRP A 434 -5.13 19.77 16.73
C TRP A 434 -5.20 21.29 16.68
N VAL A 435 -6.25 21.83 16.06
CA VAL A 435 -6.54 23.27 16.03
C VAL A 435 -7.90 23.51 16.67
N GLN A 436 -7.93 24.38 17.68
CA GLN A 436 -9.16 24.86 18.28
C GLN A 436 -9.68 26.07 17.49
N GLN A 437 -10.94 26.03 17.08
CA GLN A 437 -11.66 27.15 16.48
C GLN A 437 -13.00 27.32 17.23
N GLY A 438 -13.07 28.33 18.10
CA GLY A 438 -14.23 28.48 19.01
C GLY A 438 -14.37 27.25 19.93
N THR A 439 -15.48 26.53 19.81
CA THR A 439 -15.76 25.29 20.55
C THR A 439 -15.33 24.02 19.81
N ASP A 440 -14.94 24.14 18.55
CA ASP A 440 -14.62 23.00 17.69
C ASP A 440 -13.13 22.68 17.73
N PHE A 441 -12.82 21.40 17.58
CA PHE A 441 -11.46 20.88 17.50
C PHE A 441 -11.28 20.17 16.16
N LEU A 442 -10.34 20.66 15.36
CA LEU A 442 -10.07 20.19 14.01
C LEU A 442 -8.72 19.49 13.98
N PRO A 443 -8.65 18.22 13.54
CA PRO A 443 -7.41 17.49 13.40
C PRO A 443 -6.75 17.76 12.05
N PHE A 444 -5.43 17.90 12.06
CA PHE A 444 -4.58 17.98 10.88
C PHE A 444 -3.49 16.92 10.98
N ASP A 445 -3.18 16.24 9.89
CA ASP A 445 -2.16 15.19 9.82
C ASP A 445 -0.73 15.77 9.83
N THR A 446 -0.59 17.02 9.39
CA THR A 446 0.67 17.75 9.24
C THR A 446 0.61 19.13 9.87
N ALA A 447 1.77 19.60 10.35
CA ALA A 447 1.91 20.97 10.84
C ALA A 447 1.68 22.01 9.73
N ALA A 448 2.03 21.69 8.48
CA ALA A 448 1.81 22.55 7.34
C ALA A 448 0.30 22.79 7.08
N GLY A 449 -0.52 21.73 7.12
CA GLY A 449 -1.98 21.85 6.98
C GLY A 449 -2.62 22.67 8.09
N ALA A 450 -2.25 22.40 9.34
CA ALA A 450 -2.70 23.21 10.48
C ALA A 450 -2.33 24.70 10.32
N HIS A 451 -1.11 25.01 9.87
CA HIS A 451 -0.66 26.38 9.66
C HIS A 451 -1.42 27.09 8.52
N ARG A 452 -1.70 26.40 7.41
CA ARG A 452 -2.55 26.92 6.33
C ARG A 452 -3.94 27.28 6.87
N TYR A 453 -4.53 26.40 7.68
CA TYR A 453 -5.83 26.67 8.30
C TYR A 453 -5.79 27.88 9.23
N GLN A 454 -4.79 27.98 10.11
CA GLN A 454 -4.67 29.12 11.04
C GLN A 454 -4.52 30.46 10.32
N THR A 455 -3.77 30.48 9.22
CA THR A 455 -3.60 31.68 8.40
C THR A 455 -4.92 32.14 7.78
N ALA A 456 -5.77 31.19 7.37
CA ALA A 456 -7.09 31.46 6.80
C ALA A 456 -8.16 31.78 7.87
N HIS A 457 -7.96 31.35 9.13
CA HIS A 457 -8.93 31.49 10.22
C HIS A 457 -8.29 32.17 11.45
N PRO A 458 -8.15 33.51 11.44
CA PRO A 458 -7.66 34.26 12.58
C PRO A 458 -8.49 33.98 13.84
N GLY A 459 -7.83 33.74 14.97
CA GLY A 459 -8.48 33.38 16.23
C GLY A 459 -8.52 31.88 16.52
N SER A 460 -8.08 31.05 15.57
CA SER A 460 -7.76 29.64 15.83
C SER A 460 -6.43 29.47 16.57
N ALA A 461 -6.29 28.39 17.34
CA ALA A 461 -5.07 28.08 18.08
C ALA A 461 -4.70 26.60 17.92
N VAL A 462 -3.44 26.31 17.59
CA VAL A 462 -2.91 24.95 17.69
C VAL A 462 -2.85 24.55 19.16
N VAL A 463 -3.40 23.38 19.46
CA VAL A 463 -3.44 22.78 20.80
C VAL A 463 -2.87 21.37 20.74
N THR A 464 -2.30 20.92 21.85
CA THR A 464 -1.90 19.51 22.00
C THR A 464 -3.14 18.61 22.05
N TYR A 465 -2.97 17.33 21.74
CA TYR A 465 -4.03 16.34 21.89
C TYR A 465 -4.62 16.31 23.31
N GLN A 466 -3.77 16.41 24.34
CA GLN A 466 -4.22 16.48 25.73
C GLN A 466 -5.05 17.74 26.02
N GLN A 467 -4.65 18.89 25.49
CA GLN A 467 -5.44 20.11 25.61
C GLN A 467 -6.79 20.00 24.89
N ALA A 468 -6.84 19.35 23.72
CA ALA A 468 -8.08 19.07 23.01
C ALA A 468 -9.03 18.17 23.83
N LEU A 469 -8.51 17.08 24.43
CA LEU A 469 -9.28 16.19 25.32
C LEU A 469 -9.83 16.92 26.56
N VAL A 470 -9.05 17.84 27.14
CA VAL A 470 -9.51 18.67 28.25
C VAL A 470 -10.56 19.69 27.77
N GLY A 471 -10.36 20.28 26.60
CA GLY A 471 -11.20 21.35 26.05
C GLY A 471 -12.60 20.93 25.62
N VAL A 472 -12.84 19.64 25.36
CA VAL A 472 -14.19 19.10 25.08
C VAL A 472 -15.02 18.79 26.33
N ALA A 473 -14.56 19.22 27.51
CA ALA A 473 -15.20 19.01 28.83
C ALA A 473 -16.66 19.43 28.89
#